data_AF-A0AAU9VQV5-F1
#
_entry.id   AF-A0AAU9VQV5-F1
#
_cell.length_a   1.000
_cell.length_b   1.000
_cell.length_c   1.000
_cell.angle_alpha   90.00
_cell.angle_beta   90.00
_cell.angle_gamma   90.00
#
_symmetry.space_group_name_H-M   'P 1'
#
loop_
_entity.id
_entity.type
_entity.pdbx_description
1 polymer ?
#
loop_
_entity_poly.entity_id
_entity_poly.type
_entity_poly.pdbx_seq_one_letter_code
_entity_poly.pdbx_strand_id
1 'polypeptide(L)'
;MSETSELSLEEVNTWKVDALKLFCRKRNLKTSGAKAELVARVFAASEMGIQVQASAKELMCITESERAKLLFTPEGSKLPDPLGLKDGWIDEKDGLTSWPPIFLSDITKYLMADHPGKDIKLHERVMNEYKEGKAYRLFDSGFLKEVFYHELENMDFCFLKAKCTHSMKVGDTPHTSWICSRKNGEIISAYCTCTAGMSGSCIHVMALLFRIEAANRNGMTNPACTSKECVWNVPIGNKTVIKPSRICDMEWKASKLNKETTRPAIDSRRKLFNSHEELKPLTPKRKEEVVL
;
A
#
# COMPACT_ATOMS: atom_id res chain seq x y z
N MET A 1 31.17 15.00 11.50
CA MET A 1 31.82 16.22 12.03
C MET A 1 32.16 17.09 10.83
N SER A 2 31.30 18.04 10.50
CA SER A 2 31.57 19.00 9.43
C SER A 2 32.47 20.09 9.98
N GLU A 3 33.72 20.15 9.53
CA GLU A 3 34.62 21.28 9.76
C GLU A 3 34.01 22.53 9.11
N THR A 4 33.27 23.31 9.89
CA THR A 4 32.91 24.69 9.53
C THR A 4 34.10 25.56 9.91
N SER A 5 35.08 25.66 9.00
CA SER A 5 36.11 26.68 9.06
C SER A 5 35.44 28.04 8.82
N GLU A 6 35.26 28.81 9.90
CA GLU A 6 34.82 30.21 9.84
C GLU A 6 35.87 31.01 9.06
N LEU A 7 35.52 31.48 7.86
CA LEU A 7 36.36 32.34 7.04
C LEU A 7 36.32 33.76 7.59
N SER A 8 37.46 34.33 7.97
CA SER A 8 37.52 35.72 8.41
C SER A 8 37.34 36.70 7.23
N LEU A 9 36.77 37.88 7.49
CA LEU A 9 36.53 38.89 6.45
C LEU A 9 37.84 39.34 5.76
N GLU A 10 38.92 39.44 6.52
CA GLU A 10 40.26 39.80 6.01
C GLU A 10 40.78 38.76 5.03
N GLU A 11 40.63 37.46 5.35
CA GLU A 11 41.03 36.36 4.45
C GLU A 11 40.23 36.38 3.14
N VAL A 12 38.90 36.53 3.21
CA VAL A 12 38.04 36.57 2.01
C VAL A 12 38.38 37.76 1.11
N ASN A 13 38.81 38.90 1.68
CA ASN A 13 39.17 40.09 0.91
C ASN A 13 40.46 39.89 0.09
N THR A 14 41.36 39.01 0.52
CA THR A 14 42.57 38.65 -0.24
C THR A 14 42.27 37.81 -1.49
N TRP A 15 41.08 37.21 -1.59
CA TRP A 15 40.75 36.33 -2.70
C TRP A 15 40.60 37.07 -4.04
N LYS A 16 40.96 36.39 -5.13
CA LYS A 16 40.71 36.85 -6.49
C LYS A 16 39.22 36.74 -6.82
N VAL A 17 38.73 37.61 -7.71
CA VAL A 17 37.32 37.65 -8.14
C VAL A 17 36.84 36.28 -8.65
N ASP A 18 37.70 35.53 -9.34
CA ASP A 18 37.35 34.20 -9.86
C ASP A 18 37.11 33.18 -8.75
N ALA A 19 37.90 33.24 -7.66
CA ALA A 19 37.71 32.38 -6.50
C ALA A 19 36.41 32.71 -5.75
N LEU A 20 36.10 34.01 -5.60
CA LEU A 20 34.82 34.46 -5.02
C LEU A 20 33.62 34.01 -5.85
N LYS A 21 33.69 34.15 -7.19
CA LYS A 21 32.65 33.68 -8.11
C LYS A 21 32.49 32.16 -8.06
N LEU A 22 33.59 31.40 -7.95
CA LEU A 22 33.56 29.95 -7.82
C LEU A 22 32.87 29.51 -6.52
N PHE A 23 33.18 30.17 -5.39
CA PHE A 23 32.52 29.93 -4.11
C PHE A 23 31.01 30.16 -4.20
N CYS A 24 30.59 31.29 -4.76
CA CYS A 24 29.18 31.62 -4.95
C CYS A 24 28.49 30.62 -5.89
N ARG A 25 29.12 30.26 -7.02
CA ARG A 25 28.56 29.30 -7.99
C ARG A 25 28.32 27.93 -7.35
N LYS A 26 29.27 27.45 -6.55
CA LYS A 26 29.13 26.16 -5.82
C LYS A 26 27.96 26.14 -4.83
N ARG A 27 27.47 27.30 -4.40
CA ARG A 27 26.38 27.44 -3.41
C ARG A 27 25.10 28.04 -4.00
N ASN A 28 25.00 28.07 -5.33
CA ASN A 28 23.89 28.67 -6.06
C ASN A 28 23.61 30.15 -5.70
N LEU A 29 24.67 30.90 -5.37
CA LEU A 29 24.61 32.33 -5.06
C LEU A 29 24.91 33.17 -6.31
N LYS A 30 24.38 34.39 -6.35
CA LYS A 30 24.58 35.34 -7.45
C LYS A 30 26.06 35.71 -7.60
N THR A 31 26.61 35.51 -8.81
CA THR A 31 28.03 35.74 -9.15
C THR A 31 28.33 37.10 -9.80
N SER A 32 27.31 37.93 -10.03
CA SER A 32 27.46 39.29 -10.59
C SER A 32 27.74 40.33 -9.52
N GLY A 33 28.48 41.39 -9.84
CA GLY A 33 28.70 42.55 -8.96
C GLY A 33 30.17 42.93 -8.83
N ALA A 34 30.44 44.03 -8.11
CA ALA A 34 31.79 44.47 -7.77
C ALA A 34 32.46 43.50 -6.76
N LYS A 35 33.79 43.57 -6.64
CA LYS A 35 34.55 42.69 -5.73
C LYS A 35 34.03 42.75 -4.28
N ALA A 36 33.75 43.94 -3.78
CA ALA A 36 33.24 44.13 -2.41
C ALA A 36 31.90 43.42 -2.17
N GLU A 37 30.98 43.44 -3.14
CA GLU A 37 29.71 42.71 -3.03
C GLU A 37 29.90 41.19 -3.00
N LEU A 38 30.85 40.67 -3.78
CA LEU A 38 31.18 39.25 -3.79
C LEU A 38 31.81 38.82 -2.46
N VAL A 39 32.72 39.63 -1.91
CA VAL A 39 33.32 39.40 -0.57
C VAL A 39 32.23 39.35 0.50
N ALA A 40 31.31 40.33 0.52
CA ALA A 40 30.21 40.36 1.47
C ALA A 40 29.30 39.12 1.37
N ARG A 41 28.98 38.67 0.15
CA ARG A 41 28.18 37.44 -0.05
C ARG A 41 28.91 36.19 0.41
N VAL A 42 30.20 36.06 0.13
CA VAL A 42 31.00 34.90 0.54
C VAL A 42 31.10 34.85 2.06
N PHE A 43 31.36 35.99 2.71
CA PHE A 43 31.41 36.09 4.17
C PHE A 43 30.06 35.73 4.80
N ALA A 44 28.96 36.36 4.35
CA ALA A 44 27.62 36.05 4.85
C ALA A 44 27.23 34.58 4.64
N ALA A 45 27.58 34.00 3.49
CA ALA A 45 27.32 32.59 3.20
C ALA A 45 28.16 31.63 4.05
N SER A 46 29.38 32.04 4.44
CA SER A 46 30.23 31.29 5.37
C SER A 46 29.66 31.31 6.79
N GLU A 47 29.29 32.49 7.29
CA GLU A 47 28.66 32.69 8.61
C GLU A 47 27.33 31.91 8.72
N MET A 48 26.52 31.95 7.66
CA MET A 48 25.26 31.22 7.60
C MET A 48 25.43 29.71 7.36
N GLY A 49 26.66 29.22 7.16
CA GLY A 49 26.93 27.81 6.91
C GLY A 49 26.25 27.27 5.64
N ILE A 50 26.12 28.09 4.60
CA ILE A 50 25.46 27.68 3.35
C ILE A 50 26.27 26.55 2.72
N GLN A 51 25.65 25.38 2.63
CA GLN A 51 26.29 24.18 2.11
C GLN A 51 26.49 24.27 0.59
N VAL A 52 27.53 23.59 0.11
CA VAL A 52 27.77 23.41 -1.33
C VAL A 52 26.59 22.64 -1.91
N GLN A 53 26.10 23.09 -3.07
CA GLN A 53 25.07 22.38 -3.80
C GLN A 53 25.63 21.02 -4.22
N ALA A 54 24.97 19.95 -3.78
CA ALA A 54 25.28 18.61 -4.23
C ALA A 54 25.18 18.54 -5.76
N SER A 55 26.17 17.92 -6.39
CA SER A 55 26.15 17.65 -7.82
C SER A 55 24.96 16.75 -8.17
N ALA A 56 24.55 16.73 -9.44
CA ALA A 56 23.46 15.87 -9.90
C ALA A 56 23.72 14.39 -9.53
N LYS A 57 24.97 13.94 -9.61
CA LYS A 57 25.38 12.58 -9.23
C LYS A 57 25.24 12.34 -7.73
N GLU A 58 25.65 13.29 -6.90
CA GLU A 58 25.50 13.19 -5.45
C GLU A 58 24.02 13.18 -5.04
N LEU A 59 23.18 14.03 -5.66
CA LEU A 59 21.73 14.03 -5.42
C LEU A 59 21.09 12.69 -5.81
N MET A 60 21.52 12.08 -6.92
CA MET A 60 21.07 10.74 -7.31
C MET A 60 21.48 9.70 -6.26
N CYS A 61 22.73 9.70 -5.79
CA CYS A 61 23.18 8.79 -4.74
C CYS A 61 22.44 9.02 -3.41
N ILE A 62 22.17 10.27 -3.02
CA ILE A 62 21.36 10.59 -1.84
C ILE A 62 19.95 10.01 -2.02
N THR A 63 19.31 10.27 -3.16
CA THR A 63 17.96 9.77 -3.45
C THR A 63 17.92 8.25 -3.43
N GLU A 64 18.89 7.57 -4.05
CA GLU A 64 19.01 6.11 -4.02
C GLU A 64 19.20 5.57 -2.60
N SER A 65 20.03 6.24 -1.79
CA SER A 65 20.24 5.87 -0.38
C SER A 65 18.96 6.02 0.45
N GLU A 66 18.18 7.08 0.22
CA GLU A 66 16.90 7.30 0.90
C GLU A 66 15.85 6.28 0.46
N ARG A 67 15.81 5.93 -0.83
CA ARG A 67 14.93 4.87 -1.35
C ARG A 67 15.26 3.52 -0.76
N ALA A 68 16.56 3.20 -0.61
CA ALA A 68 16.98 1.95 0.01
C ALA A 68 16.48 1.81 1.45
N LYS A 69 16.33 2.91 2.20
CA LYS A 69 15.76 2.89 3.57
C LYS A 69 14.31 2.42 3.60
N LEU A 70 13.53 2.67 2.54
CA LEU A 70 12.13 2.21 2.44
C LEU A 70 12.00 0.69 2.28
N LEU A 71 13.10 0.00 1.97
CA LEU A 71 13.16 -1.45 1.77
C LEU A 71 13.68 -2.17 3.03
N PHE A 72 13.50 -1.57 4.20
CA PHE A 72 13.77 -2.22 5.48
C PHE A 72 12.48 -2.36 6.28
N THR A 73 12.27 -3.52 6.87
CA THR A 73 11.16 -3.74 7.79
C THR A 73 11.42 -3.05 9.13
N PRO A 74 10.39 -2.84 9.98
CA PRO A 74 10.59 -2.34 11.35
C PRO A 74 11.54 -3.23 12.17
N GLU A 75 11.62 -4.53 11.85
CA GLU A 75 12.51 -5.51 12.47
C GLU A 75 13.93 -5.50 11.86
N GLY A 76 14.21 -4.62 10.90
CA GLY A 76 15.53 -4.46 10.27
C GLY A 76 15.84 -5.44 9.16
N SER A 77 14.88 -6.26 8.73
CA SER A 77 15.06 -7.19 7.61
C SER A 77 15.04 -6.44 6.28
N LYS A 78 15.93 -6.79 5.36
CA LYS A 78 15.99 -6.19 4.02
C LYS A 78 14.94 -6.83 3.11
N LEU A 79 14.14 -5.99 2.48
CA LEU A 79 13.14 -6.36 1.48
C LEU A 79 13.69 -6.24 0.06
N PRO A 80 13.20 -7.05 -0.91
CA PRO A 80 13.52 -6.87 -2.32
C PRO A 80 12.87 -5.59 -2.86
N ASP A 81 13.47 -4.99 -3.91
CA ASP A 81 12.92 -3.78 -4.54
C ASP A 81 11.70 -4.11 -5.43
N PRO A 82 10.48 -3.61 -5.12
CA PRO A 82 9.28 -3.87 -5.91
C PRO A 82 9.33 -3.37 -7.36
N LEU A 83 10.22 -2.43 -7.68
CA LEU A 83 10.40 -1.96 -9.05
C LEU A 83 11.32 -2.88 -9.86
N GLY A 84 12.22 -3.62 -9.21
CA GLY A 84 13.14 -4.56 -9.83
C GLY A 84 12.60 -5.99 -9.94
N LEU A 85 11.58 -6.36 -9.15
CA LEU A 85 10.94 -7.68 -9.19
C LEU A 85 10.15 -7.89 -10.50
N LYS A 86 10.50 -8.96 -11.23
CA LYS A 86 9.83 -9.36 -12.48
C LYS A 86 8.77 -10.45 -12.28
N ASP A 87 9.07 -11.44 -11.44
CA ASP A 87 8.22 -12.60 -11.21
C ASP A 87 7.45 -12.47 -9.88
N GLY A 88 6.45 -13.32 -9.65
CA GLY A 88 5.71 -13.39 -8.38
C GLY A 88 4.56 -12.38 -8.21
N TRP A 89 4.30 -11.54 -9.22
CA TRP A 89 3.16 -10.64 -9.21
C TRP A 89 1.88 -11.36 -9.64
N ILE A 90 0.88 -11.29 -8.76
CA ILE A 90 -0.49 -11.75 -8.99
C ILE A 90 -1.31 -10.56 -9.47
N ASP A 91 -2.14 -10.76 -10.50
CA ASP A 91 -3.00 -9.72 -11.04
C ASP A 91 -4.14 -9.36 -10.07
N GLU A 92 -4.90 -8.31 -10.42
CA GLU A 92 -5.98 -7.84 -9.56
C GLU A 92 -7.12 -8.85 -9.43
N LYS A 93 -7.35 -9.72 -10.43
CA LYS A 93 -8.47 -10.66 -10.42
C LYS A 93 -8.23 -11.80 -9.46
N ASP A 94 -7.02 -12.34 -9.49
CA ASP A 94 -6.62 -13.48 -8.67
C ASP A 94 -6.12 -13.04 -7.28
N GLY A 95 -5.54 -11.83 -7.19
CA GLY A 95 -4.94 -11.31 -5.97
C GLY A 95 -5.91 -10.62 -5.00
N LEU A 96 -7.12 -10.27 -5.43
CA LEU A 96 -8.03 -9.40 -4.67
C LEU A 96 -8.34 -9.92 -3.26
N THR A 97 -8.56 -11.23 -3.13
CA THR A 97 -8.86 -11.87 -1.84
C THR A 97 -7.66 -11.95 -0.91
N SER A 98 -6.45 -11.73 -1.43
CA SER A 98 -5.19 -11.76 -0.69
C SER A 98 -4.72 -10.36 -0.29
N TRP A 99 -5.41 -9.30 -0.73
CA TRP A 99 -5.04 -7.94 -0.35
C TRP A 99 -5.19 -7.74 1.16
N PRO A 100 -4.24 -7.03 1.79
CA PRO A 100 -4.31 -6.77 3.21
C PRO A 100 -5.54 -5.91 3.54
N PRO A 101 -6.21 -6.16 4.69
CA PRO A 101 -7.39 -5.41 5.10
C PRO A 101 -6.98 -4.03 5.61
N ILE A 102 -6.68 -3.11 4.69
CA ILE A 102 -6.32 -1.73 5.02
C ILE A 102 -7.59 -0.94 5.31
N PHE A 103 -7.65 -0.27 6.45
CA PHE A 103 -8.70 0.65 6.83
C PHE A 103 -8.23 2.10 6.70
N LEU A 104 -9.19 3.04 6.67
CA LEU A 104 -8.87 4.48 6.66
C LEU A 104 -8.07 4.91 7.90
N SER A 105 -8.25 4.22 9.02
CA SER A 105 -7.45 4.41 10.25
C SER A 105 -5.98 4.05 10.04
N ASP A 106 -5.68 2.99 9.30
CA ASP A 106 -4.30 2.56 9.03
C ASP A 106 -3.59 3.55 8.11
N ILE A 107 -4.31 4.04 7.09
CA ILE A 107 -3.82 5.12 6.21
C ILE A 107 -3.51 6.37 7.03
N THR A 108 -4.42 6.75 7.94
CA THR A 108 -4.23 7.92 8.81
C THR A 108 -3.03 7.73 9.74
N LYS A 109 -2.91 6.56 10.39
CA LYS A 109 -1.77 6.19 11.24
C LYS A 109 -0.45 6.27 10.48
N TYR A 110 -0.40 5.75 9.27
CA TYR A 110 0.77 5.79 8.40
C TYR A 110 1.21 7.24 8.11
N LEU A 111 0.28 8.12 7.74
CA LEU A 111 0.59 9.51 7.43
C LEU A 111 1.03 10.33 8.65
N MET A 112 0.56 9.96 9.85
CA MET A 112 0.92 10.64 11.10
C MET A 112 2.30 10.22 11.64
N ALA A 113 2.84 9.06 11.21
CA ALA A 113 4.11 8.54 11.71
C ALA A 113 5.29 9.51 11.50
N ASP A 114 5.28 10.27 10.40
CA ASP A 114 6.35 11.23 10.07
C ASP A 114 6.16 12.63 10.71
N HIS A 115 4.99 12.89 11.33
CA HIS A 115 4.62 14.22 11.85
C HIS A 115 3.94 14.18 13.22
N PRO A 116 4.56 13.60 14.27
CA PRO A 116 3.96 13.57 15.60
C PRO A 116 3.78 15.00 16.16
N GLY A 117 2.53 15.46 16.34
CA GLY A 117 2.23 16.68 17.09
C GLY A 117 1.78 17.92 16.31
N LYS A 118 1.33 17.80 15.05
CA LYS A 118 0.62 18.90 14.33
C LYS A 118 -0.71 18.41 13.69
N ASP A 119 -1.39 17.54 14.43
CA ASP A 119 -2.18 16.43 13.91
C ASP A 119 -3.62 16.70 13.45
N ILE A 120 -4.27 17.78 13.90
CA ILE A 120 -5.70 17.98 13.55
C ILE A 120 -5.85 18.29 12.05
N LYS A 121 -5.00 19.16 11.49
CA LYS A 121 -5.14 19.58 10.09
C LYS A 121 -4.80 18.49 9.08
N LEU A 122 -3.84 17.60 9.39
CA LEU A 122 -3.49 16.49 8.49
C LEU A 122 -4.57 15.42 8.53
N HIS A 123 -5.08 15.09 9.72
CA HIS A 123 -6.19 14.15 9.85
C HIS A 123 -7.46 14.69 9.18
N GLU A 124 -7.85 15.94 9.46
CA GLU A 124 -8.95 16.62 8.77
C GLU A 124 -8.73 16.65 7.25
N ARG A 125 -7.51 16.92 6.80
CA ARG A 125 -7.19 16.89 5.37
C ARG A 125 -7.36 15.51 4.77
N VAL A 126 -6.90 14.44 5.42
CA VAL A 126 -7.10 13.08 4.94
C VAL A 126 -8.59 12.75 4.88
N MET A 127 -9.35 13.11 5.91
CA MET A 127 -10.80 12.86 5.97
C MET A 127 -11.60 13.70 4.97
N ASN A 128 -11.20 14.96 4.72
CA ASN A 128 -11.84 15.86 3.76
C ASN A 128 -11.40 15.57 2.31
N GLU A 129 -10.15 15.15 2.09
CA GLU A 129 -9.66 14.69 0.78
C GLU A 129 -10.10 13.25 0.48
N TYR A 130 -10.58 12.51 1.49
CA TYR A 130 -11.20 11.21 1.29
C TYR A 130 -12.54 11.42 0.56
N LYS A 131 -12.68 10.83 -0.64
CA LYS A 131 -13.79 11.00 -1.60
C LYS A 131 -13.80 12.30 -2.42
N GLU A 132 -13.34 13.42 -1.88
CA GLU A 132 -13.37 14.71 -2.60
C GLU A 132 -11.99 15.13 -3.14
N GLY A 133 -10.92 14.50 -2.66
CA GLY A 133 -9.55 14.83 -2.98
C GLY A 133 -9.08 14.33 -4.35
N LYS A 134 -7.99 14.93 -4.83
CA LYS A 134 -7.37 14.57 -6.12
C LYS A 134 -6.94 13.11 -6.18
N ALA A 135 -6.49 12.55 -5.06
CA ALA A 135 -6.09 11.14 -4.98
C ALA A 135 -7.27 10.19 -5.20
N TYR A 136 -8.43 10.46 -4.59
CA TYR A 136 -9.64 9.69 -4.81
C TYR A 136 -10.06 9.72 -6.29
N ARG A 137 -10.08 10.92 -6.88
CA ARG A 137 -10.42 11.12 -8.30
C ARG A 137 -9.50 10.37 -9.25
N LEU A 138 -8.21 10.19 -8.92
CA LEU A 138 -7.30 9.42 -9.76
C LEU A 138 -7.71 7.95 -9.86
N PHE A 139 -8.17 7.33 -8.77
CA PHE A 139 -8.66 5.97 -8.84
C PHE A 139 -10.06 5.91 -9.46
N ASP A 140 -10.96 6.81 -9.04
CA ASP A 140 -12.37 6.81 -9.47
C ASP A 140 -12.51 7.07 -10.97
N SER A 141 -11.68 7.97 -11.52
CA SER A 141 -11.65 8.30 -12.95
C SER A 141 -10.77 7.36 -13.78
N GLY A 142 -10.30 6.23 -13.25
CA GLY A 142 -9.55 5.21 -14.01
C GLY A 142 -8.12 5.60 -14.44
N PHE A 143 -7.54 6.63 -13.83
CA PHE A 143 -6.13 6.98 -14.04
C PHE A 143 -5.20 5.98 -13.37
N LEU A 144 -5.61 5.44 -12.22
CA LEU A 144 -4.98 4.30 -11.57
C LEU A 144 -5.35 3.01 -12.30
N LYS A 145 -4.36 2.34 -12.86
CA LYS A 145 -4.48 1.05 -13.53
C LYS A 145 -4.60 -0.08 -12.50
N GLU A 146 -4.67 -1.30 -12.99
CA GLU A 146 -4.81 -2.49 -12.16
C GLU A 146 -3.74 -2.56 -11.06
N VAL A 147 -4.14 -3.15 -9.93
CA VAL A 147 -3.29 -3.33 -8.76
C VAL A 147 -2.77 -4.75 -8.74
N PHE A 148 -1.45 -4.89 -8.76
CA PHE A 148 -0.76 -6.17 -8.64
C PHE A 148 -0.41 -6.43 -7.18
N TYR A 149 -0.55 -7.67 -6.74
CA TYR A 149 -0.20 -8.14 -5.41
C TYR A 149 1.02 -9.06 -5.49
N HIS A 150 1.95 -8.95 -4.54
CA HIS A 150 3.08 -9.86 -4.42
C HIS A 150 3.29 -10.21 -2.96
N GLU A 151 3.20 -11.49 -2.65
CA GLU A 151 3.46 -12.02 -1.31
C GLU A 151 4.95 -12.25 -1.11
N LEU A 152 5.49 -11.93 0.08
CA LEU A 152 6.85 -12.28 0.43
C LEU A 152 6.85 -13.61 1.19
N GLU A 153 7.39 -14.64 0.56
CA GLU A 153 7.52 -15.96 1.18
C GLU A 153 8.29 -15.86 2.51
N ASN A 154 7.80 -16.57 3.53
CA ASN A 154 8.39 -16.61 4.88
C ASN A 154 8.38 -15.27 5.63
N MET A 155 7.69 -14.25 5.11
CA MET A 155 7.51 -12.97 5.77
C MET A 155 6.02 -12.64 5.95
N ASP A 156 5.72 -11.82 6.96
CA ASP A 156 4.37 -11.31 7.20
C ASP A 156 4.09 -10.03 6.37
N PHE A 157 4.87 -9.80 5.32
CA PHE A 157 4.80 -8.62 4.48
C PHE A 157 4.34 -8.97 3.07
N CYS A 158 3.72 -7.99 2.41
CA CYS A 158 3.30 -8.07 1.03
C CYS A 158 3.52 -6.72 0.34
N PHE A 159 3.62 -6.77 -0.98
CA PHE A 159 3.66 -5.59 -1.82
C PHE A 159 2.40 -5.47 -2.65
N LEU A 160 1.92 -4.23 -2.79
CA LEU A 160 0.93 -3.89 -3.80
C LEU A 160 1.49 -2.79 -4.70
N LYS A 161 1.26 -2.90 -6.00
CA LYS A 161 1.83 -2.00 -7.00
C LYS A 161 0.81 -1.68 -8.08
N ALA A 162 0.79 -0.43 -8.51
CA ALA A 162 -0.06 0.01 -9.59
C ALA A 162 0.63 1.08 -10.44
N LYS A 163 0.19 1.22 -11.69
CA LYS A 163 0.57 2.33 -12.56
C LYS A 163 -0.51 3.40 -12.51
N CYS A 164 -0.10 4.66 -12.41
CA CYS A 164 -0.99 5.81 -12.38
C CYS A 164 -0.64 6.77 -13.52
N THR A 165 -1.63 7.04 -14.37
CA THR A 165 -1.48 7.93 -15.52
C THR A 165 -1.42 9.37 -15.05
N HIS A 166 -0.61 10.21 -15.71
CA HIS A 166 -0.55 11.63 -15.37
C HIS A 166 -1.91 12.32 -15.61
N SER A 167 -2.41 13.06 -14.64
CA SER A 167 -3.67 13.81 -14.76
C SER A 167 -3.62 14.93 -15.80
N MET A 168 -2.43 15.50 -16.06
CA MET A 168 -2.23 16.61 -16.99
C MET A 168 -1.58 16.20 -18.31
N LYS A 169 -1.03 14.98 -18.42
CA LYS A 169 -0.24 14.51 -19.56
C LYS A 169 -0.48 13.04 -19.85
N VAL A 170 -1.69 12.72 -20.30
CA VAL A 170 -2.18 11.32 -20.42
C VAL A 170 -1.30 10.45 -21.33
N GLY A 171 -0.58 11.05 -22.29
CA GLY A 171 0.33 10.33 -23.20
C GLY A 171 1.72 10.02 -22.63
N ASP A 172 2.10 10.58 -21.48
CA ASP A 172 3.41 10.33 -20.86
C ASP A 172 3.42 8.97 -20.14
N THR A 173 4.62 8.41 -19.95
CA THR A 173 4.83 7.15 -19.22
C THR A 173 4.21 7.21 -17.82
N PRO A 174 3.25 6.33 -17.48
CA PRO A 174 2.60 6.34 -16.17
C PRO A 174 3.59 6.19 -15.01
N HIS A 175 3.33 6.91 -13.92
CA HIS A 175 4.05 6.72 -12.68
C HIS A 175 3.72 5.37 -12.07
N THR A 176 4.74 4.64 -11.65
CA THR A 176 4.57 3.42 -10.86
C THR A 176 4.61 3.77 -9.38
N SER A 177 3.61 3.32 -8.63
CA SER A 177 3.51 3.44 -7.18
C SER A 177 3.45 2.05 -6.56
N TRP A 178 4.10 1.87 -5.42
CA TRP A 178 4.01 0.65 -4.63
C TRP A 178 3.88 0.95 -3.15
N ILE A 179 3.28 0.01 -2.42
CA ILE A 179 3.21 0.00 -0.96
C ILE A 179 3.73 -1.32 -0.43
N CYS A 180 4.37 -1.27 0.73
CA CYS A 180 4.70 -2.41 1.57
C CYS A 180 3.76 -2.42 2.76
N SER A 181 3.04 -3.51 2.95
CA SER A 181 2.11 -3.66 4.07
C SER A 181 2.30 -5.03 4.73
N ARG A 182 2.06 -5.08 6.03
CA ARG A 182 1.88 -6.34 6.75
C ARG A 182 0.55 -6.96 6.34
N LYS A 183 0.44 -8.29 6.36
CA LYS A 183 -0.81 -9.00 5.96
C LYS A 183 -2.03 -8.62 6.80
N ASN A 184 -1.82 -8.02 7.98
CA ASN A 184 -2.89 -7.52 8.85
C ASN A 184 -3.42 -6.12 8.50
N GLY A 185 -2.86 -5.42 7.50
CA GLY A 185 -3.28 -4.07 7.09
C GLY A 185 -2.34 -2.93 7.50
N GLU A 186 -1.32 -3.18 8.34
CA GLU A 186 -0.36 -2.14 8.73
C GLU A 186 0.51 -1.73 7.54
N ILE A 187 0.57 -0.43 7.23
CA ILE A 187 1.40 0.11 6.15
C ILE A 187 2.78 0.45 6.70
N ILE A 188 3.83 -0.12 6.10
CA ILE A 188 5.21 0.03 6.54
C ILE A 188 5.93 1.13 5.76
N SER A 189 5.85 1.06 4.44
CA SER A 189 6.51 2.00 3.55
C SER A 189 5.76 2.10 2.22
N ALA A 190 5.96 3.22 1.53
CA ALA A 190 5.38 3.42 0.22
C ALA A 190 6.29 4.31 -0.62
N TYR A 191 6.18 4.17 -1.93
CA TYR A 191 6.98 4.93 -2.87
C TYR A 191 6.25 5.14 -4.19
N CYS A 192 6.57 6.23 -4.86
CA CYS A 192 6.15 6.48 -6.23
C CYS A 192 7.27 7.07 -7.07
N THR A 193 7.32 6.71 -8.36
CA THR A 193 8.26 7.28 -9.34
C THR A 193 8.00 8.76 -9.70
N CYS A 194 7.07 9.43 -9.02
CA CYS A 194 6.81 10.85 -9.25
C CYS A 194 7.79 11.72 -8.44
N THR A 195 7.86 13.01 -8.76
CA THR A 195 8.75 13.96 -8.10
C THR A 195 8.55 14.05 -6.58
N ALA A 196 7.31 13.84 -6.11
CA ALA A 196 6.97 13.83 -4.70
C ALA A 196 6.95 12.43 -4.07
N GLY A 197 7.33 11.37 -4.80
CA GLY A 197 7.10 10.00 -4.33
C GLY A 197 8.05 9.53 -3.23
N MET A 198 9.12 10.28 -2.96
CA MET A 198 9.99 10.06 -1.80
C MET A 198 9.28 10.30 -0.46
N SER A 199 8.22 11.10 -0.44
CA SER A 199 7.48 11.39 0.81
C SER A 199 6.56 10.26 1.26
N GLY A 200 6.41 9.18 0.47
CA GLY A 200 5.46 8.10 0.75
C GLY A 200 3.98 8.49 0.72
N SER A 201 3.66 9.77 0.48
CA SER A 201 2.32 10.36 0.68
C SER A 201 1.84 11.17 -0.51
N CYS A 202 2.47 11.00 -1.68
CA CYS A 202 2.04 11.68 -2.90
C CYS A 202 0.63 11.22 -3.33
N ILE A 203 -0.03 12.01 -4.18
CA ILE A 203 -1.40 11.72 -4.65
C ILE A 203 -1.57 10.34 -5.31
N HIS A 204 -0.52 9.77 -5.91
CA HIS A 204 -0.56 8.46 -6.55
C HIS A 204 -0.53 7.32 -5.52
N VAL A 205 0.29 7.46 -4.47
CA VAL A 205 0.30 6.51 -3.36
C VAL A 205 -1.04 6.55 -2.62
N MET A 206 -1.55 7.76 -2.36
CA MET A 206 -2.86 7.92 -1.73
C MET A 206 -3.98 7.31 -2.57
N ALA A 207 -3.94 7.45 -3.90
CA ALA A 207 -4.90 6.80 -4.79
C ALA A 207 -4.85 5.27 -4.68
N LEU A 208 -3.65 4.69 -4.61
CA LEU A 208 -3.45 3.25 -4.42
C LEU A 208 -4.00 2.79 -3.07
N LEU A 209 -3.66 3.49 -1.99
CA LEU A 209 -4.16 3.19 -0.64
C LEU A 209 -5.69 3.27 -0.57
N PHE A 210 -6.30 4.32 -1.13
CA PHE A 210 -7.77 4.45 -1.16
C PHE A 210 -8.45 3.39 -2.02
N ARG A 211 -7.81 2.89 -3.08
CA ARG A 211 -8.36 1.77 -3.86
C ARG A 211 -8.38 0.48 -3.05
N ILE A 212 -7.32 0.19 -2.30
CA ILE A 212 -7.23 -1.01 -1.45
C ILE A 212 -8.22 -0.91 -0.29
N GLU A 213 -8.30 0.25 0.36
CA GLU A 213 -9.29 0.51 1.41
C GLU A 213 -10.72 0.38 0.88
N ALA A 214 -11.01 0.90 -0.32
CA ALA A 214 -12.33 0.77 -0.94
C ALA A 214 -12.67 -0.69 -1.25
N ALA A 215 -11.71 -1.49 -1.72
CA ALA A 215 -11.90 -2.92 -1.95
C ALA A 215 -12.21 -3.66 -0.62
N ASN A 216 -11.47 -3.33 0.45
CA ASN A 216 -11.69 -3.89 1.78
C ASN A 216 -13.07 -3.50 2.33
N ARG A 217 -13.43 -2.21 2.29
CA ARG A 217 -14.73 -1.69 2.73
C ARG A 217 -15.90 -2.32 1.98
N ASN A 218 -15.74 -2.57 0.69
CA ASN A 218 -16.78 -3.20 -0.14
C ASN A 218 -16.83 -4.74 0.01
N GLY A 219 -16.01 -5.31 0.90
CA GLY A 219 -15.97 -6.75 1.14
C GLY A 219 -15.38 -7.55 -0.02
N MET A 220 -14.60 -6.93 -0.91
CA MET A 220 -13.98 -7.64 -2.04
C MET A 220 -12.78 -8.48 -1.61
N THR A 221 -12.04 -8.01 -0.60
CA THR A 221 -10.89 -8.74 -0.02
C THR A 221 -11.32 -9.89 0.87
N ASN A 222 -12.46 -9.75 1.55
CA ASN A 222 -13.08 -10.81 2.36
C ASN A 222 -14.57 -10.94 1.99
N PRO A 223 -14.89 -11.61 0.87
CA PRO A 223 -16.26 -11.71 0.39
C PRO A 223 -17.13 -12.43 1.42
N ALA A 224 -18.27 -11.80 1.75
CA ALA A 224 -19.28 -12.38 2.61
C ALA A 224 -19.71 -13.76 2.06
N CYS A 225 -20.17 -14.65 2.95
CA CYS A 225 -20.60 -15.99 2.54
C CYS A 225 -21.70 -15.98 1.48
N THR A 226 -22.50 -14.91 1.41
CA THR A 226 -23.56 -14.70 0.41
C THR A 226 -23.04 -14.19 -0.94
N SER A 227 -21.82 -13.60 -0.98
CA SER A 227 -21.15 -13.16 -2.20
C SER A 227 -20.29 -14.26 -2.83
N LYS A 228 -19.97 -15.31 -2.06
CA LYS A 228 -19.37 -16.54 -2.57
C LYS A 228 -20.45 -17.41 -3.22
N GLU A 229 -20.09 -18.14 -4.26
CA GLU A 229 -21.00 -19.12 -4.86
C GLU A 229 -21.52 -20.08 -3.78
N CYS A 230 -22.84 -20.30 -3.76
CA CYS A 230 -23.48 -21.14 -2.76
C CYS A 230 -23.02 -22.60 -2.89
N VAL A 231 -22.07 -23.01 -2.06
CA VAL A 231 -21.55 -24.40 -2.01
C VAL A 231 -22.65 -25.41 -1.67
N TRP A 232 -23.67 -24.99 -0.90
CA TRP A 232 -24.80 -25.84 -0.51
C TRP A 232 -25.66 -26.34 -1.68
N ASN A 233 -25.67 -25.62 -2.80
CA ASN A 233 -26.52 -25.92 -3.96
C ASN A 233 -25.76 -26.54 -5.12
N VAL A 234 -24.49 -26.92 -4.97
CA VAL A 234 -23.80 -27.69 -6.01
C VAL A 234 -24.34 -29.12 -5.95
N PRO A 235 -25.18 -29.57 -6.91
CA PRO A 235 -25.68 -30.93 -6.91
C PRO A 235 -24.46 -31.84 -7.06
N ILE A 236 -24.22 -32.69 -6.07
CA ILE A 236 -23.13 -33.67 -6.08
C ILE A 236 -23.36 -34.60 -7.28
N GLY A 237 -22.65 -34.36 -8.37
CA GLY A 237 -22.60 -35.22 -9.54
C GLY A 237 -23.89 -35.25 -10.38
N ASN A 238 -23.78 -34.81 -11.63
CA ASN A 238 -24.51 -35.34 -12.79
C ASN A 238 -25.83 -36.09 -12.50
N LYS A 239 -26.97 -35.37 -12.39
CA LYS A 239 -28.35 -35.81 -12.74
C LYS A 239 -29.40 -34.83 -12.20
N THR A 240 -29.50 -33.65 -12.78
CA THR A 240 -30.77 -32.95 -13.09
C THR A 240 -30.45 -31.55 -13.61
N VAL A 241 -29.91 -31.50 -14.83
CA VAL A 241 -30.23 -30.35 -15.67
C VAL A 241 -31.72 -30.46 -15.93
N ILE A 242 -32.55 -29.77 -15.13
CA ILE A 242 -33.98 -29.63 -15.41
C ILE A 242 -34.03 -28.82 -16.70
N LYS A 243 -34.31 -29.48 -17.83
CA LYS A 243 -34.49 -28.79 -19.10
C LYS A 243 -35.79 -27.96 -18.99
N PRO A 244 -35.77 -26.68 -19.37
CA PRO A 244 -36.99 -25.89 -19.46
C PRO A 244 -38.00 -26.63 -20.36
N SER A 245 -39.21 -26.85 -19.85
CA SER A 245 -40.32 -27.50 -20.57
C SER A 245 -41.59 -26.69 -20.38
N ARG A 246 -42.56 -26.84 -21.28
CA ARG A 246 -43.85 -26.16 -21.12
C ARG A 246 -44.55 -26.73 -19.88
N ILE A 247 -45.36 -25.91 -19.21
CA ILE A 247 -46.06 -26.30 -17.97
C ILE A 247 -46.89 -27.58 -18.18
N CYS A 248 -47.47 -27.76 -19.37
CA CYS A 248 -48.24 -28.95 -19.74
C CYS A 248 -47.42 -30.24 -19.83
N ASP A 249 -46.11 -30.13 -20.02
CA ASP A 249 -45.20 -31.27 -20.23
C ASP A 249 -44.42 -31.62 -18.96
N MET A 250 -44.67 -30.91 -17.85
CA MET A 250 -44.01 -31.18 -16.57
C MET A 250 -44.71 -32.32 -15.82
N GLU A 251 -43.95 -33.35 -15.47
CA GLU A 251 -44.40 -34.37 -14.52
C GLU A 251 -44.22 -33.88 -13.07
N TRP A 252 -45.33 -33.49 -12.44
CA TRP A 252 -45.34 -33.08 -11.04
C TRP A 252 -45.42 -34.29 -10.13
N LYS A 253 -44.38 -34.54 -9.34
CA LYS A 253 -44.42 -35.55 -8.27
C LYS A 253 -44.76 -34.88 -6.96
N ALA A 254 -45.84 -35.34 -6.30
CA ALA A 254 -46.17 -34.88 -4.97
C ALA A 254 -45.02 -35.17 -4.00
N SER A 255 -44.68 -34.17 -3.18
CA SER A 255 -43.67 -34.34 -2.12
C SER A 255 -44.09 -35.48 -1.18
N LYS A 256 -43.14 -36.27 -0.69
CA LYS A 256 -43.40 -37.37 0.26
C LYS A 256 -43.77 -36.87 1.68
N LEU A 257 -44.38 -35.69 1.82
CA LEU A 257 -44.69 -35.10 3.13
C LEU A 257 -45.72 -35.91 3.93
N ASN A 258 -46.52 -36.76 3.28
CA ASN A 258 -47.57 -37.58 3.92
C ASN A 258 -47.35 -39.10 3.79
N LYS A 259 -46.14 -39.56 3.47
CA LYS A 259 -45.83 -40.98 3.69
C LYS A 259 -45.40 -41.11 5.13
N GLU A 260 -46.10 -41.94 5.91
CA GLU A 260 -45.69 -42.34 7.26
C GLU A 260 -44.26 -42.87 7.20
N THR A 261 -43.30 -41.99 7.43
CA THR A 261 -41.94 -42.40 7.74
C THR A 261 -41.96 -42.73 9.21
N THR A 262 -41.79 -44.02 9.54
CA THR A 262 -41.33 -44.50 10.84
C THR A 262 -39.92 -43.98 11.11
N ARG A 263 -39.77 -42.66 11.21
CA ARG A 263 -38.61 -42.05 11.87
C ARG A 263 -38.89 -42.16 13.36
N PRO A 264 -38.01 -42.78 14.16
CA PRO A 264 -38.17 -42.73 15.60
C PRO A 264 -38.25 -41.26 16.02
N ALA A 265 -39.19 -40.95 16.92
CA ALA A 265 -39.32 -39.61 17.48
C ALA A 265 -37.95 -39.18 18.03
N ILE A 266 -37.48 -38.00 17.62
CA ILE A 266 -36.30 -37.39 18.22
C ILE A 266 -36.65 -37.18 19.70
N ASP A 267 -35.99 -37.92 20.61
CA ASP A 267 -36.17 -37.74 22.05
C ASP A 267 -35.92 -36.26 22.38
N SER A 268 -37.00 -35.55 22.69
CA SER A 268 -37.00 -34.11 22.95
C SER A 268 -36.40 -33.75 24.31
N ARG A 269 -35.80 -34.70 25.03
CA ARG A 269 -34.86 -34.39 26.11
C ARG A 269 -33.59 -33.82 25.51
N ARG A 270 -33.61 -32.51 25.22
CA ARG A 270 -32.38 -31.71 25.24
C ARG A 270 -31.71 -32.00 26.58
N LYS A 271 -30.59 -32.73 26.56
CA LYS A 271 -29.66 -32.66 27.68
C LYS A 271 -29.26 -31.20 27.76
N LEU A 272 -29.76 -30.50 28.79
CA LEU A 272 -29.28 -29.17 29.12
C LEU A 272 -27.77 -29.29 29.32
N PHE A 273 -27.04 -28.38 28.69
CA PHE A 273 -25.58 -28.34 28.80
C PHE A 273 -25.20 -28.27 30.28
N ASN A 274 -24.54 -29.31 30.78
CA ASN A 274 -24.13 -29.38 32.17
C ASN A 274 -22.71 -28.84 32.28
N SER A 275 -22.53 -27.67 32.88
CA SER A 275 -21.25 -26.96 32.96
C SER A 275 -20.17 -27.70 33.76
N HIS A 276 -20.54 -28.76 34.49
CA HIS A 276 -19.64 -29.61 35.27
C HIS A 276 -19.29 -30.94 34.60
N GLU A 277 -19.77 -31.21 33.39
CA GLU A 277 -19.41 -32.43 32.68
C GLU A 277 -18.02 -32.26 32.05
N GLU A 278 -17.02 -32.97 32.59
CA GLU A 278 -15.65 -32.94 32.05
C GLU A 278 -15.66 -33.34 30.56
N LEU A 279 -15.23 -32.40 29.72
CA LEU A 279 -15.06 -32.61 28.29
C LEU A 279 -14.05 -33.74 28.08
N LYS A 280 -14.52 -34.90 27.60
CA LYS A 280 -13.61 -35.96 27.15
C LYS A 280 -12.73 -35.41 26.02
N PRO A 281 -11.39 -35.63 26.07
CA PRO A 281 -10.50 -35.13 25.04
C PRO A 281 -10.86 -35.71 23.68
N LEU A 282 -10.94 -34.83 22.68
CA LEU A 282 -11.16 -35.20 21.29
C LEU A 282 -9.95 -36.02 20.81
N THR A 283 -10.16 -37.30 20.52
CA THR A 283 -9.15 -38.10 19.83
C THR A 283 -9.01 -37.59 18.40
N PRO A 284 -7.78 -37.34 17.92
CA PRO A 284 -7.58 -36.82 16.56
C PRO A 284 -8.00 -37.88 15.54
N LYS A 285 -8.95 -37.52 14.67
CA LYS A 285 -9.29 -38.35 13.50
C LYS A 285 -8.06 -38.43 12.59
N ARG A 286 -7.61 -39.66 12.33
CA ARG A 286 -6.55 -40.02 11.40
C ARG A 286 -6.86 -39.38 10.04
N LYS A 287 -5.94 -38.58 9.50
CA LYS A 287 -5.99 -38.11 8.12
C LYS A 287 -5.82 -39.34 7.22
N GLU A 288 -6.83 -39.67 6.42
CA GLU A 288 -6.63 -40.57 5.28
C GLU A 288 -5.82 -39.79 4.24
N GLU A 289 -4.62 -40.29 3.96
CA GLU A 289 -3.80 -39.87 2.82
C GLU A 289 -4.55 -40.20 1.53
N VAL A 290 -4.91 -39.17 0.77
CA VAL A 290 -5.24 -39.34 -0.64
C VAL A 290 -3.90 -39.45 -1.37
N VAL A 291 -3.50 -40.69 -1.64
CA VAL A 291 -2.41 -41.03 -2.54
C VAL A 291 -2.82 -40.60 -3.96
N LEU A 292 -2.00 -39.75 -4.58
CA LEU A 292 -2.06 -39.43 -6.00
C LEU A 292 -1.67 -40.64 -6.86
#